data_AF-A0A8U0A2Y0-F1
#
_entry.id   AF-A0A8U0A2Y0-F1
#
_cell.length_a   1.000
_cell.length_b   1.000
_cell.length_c   1.000
_cell.angle_alpha   90.00
_cell.angle_beta   90.00
_cell.angle_gamma   90.00
#
_symmetry.space_group_name_H-M   'P 1'
#
loop_
_entity.id
_entity.type
_entity.pdbx_description
1 polymer ?
#
loop_
_entity_poly.entity_id
_entity_poly.type
_entity_poly.pdbx_seq_one_letter_code
_entity_poly.pdbx_strand_id
1 'polypeptide(L)'
;MPIDPQFEENKEHAGEENGVDVWGPTDPPEELGIHGTHVAVDYDICIGDGACLEDCPVDVFTWVDTPGHPESEIKAEPTHEAQCIDCMLCVDVCPVDAIDVDPGRAGRI
;
A
#
# COMPACT_ATOMS: atom_id res chain seq x y z
N MET A 1 2.98 -7.22 -11.97
CA MET A 1 1.61 -7.76 -11.88
C MET A 1 0.84 -6.80 -10.99
N PRO A 2 -0.49 -6.68 -11.10
CA PRO A 2 -1.24 -5.89 -10.12
C PRO A 2 -1.16 -6.54 -8.74
N ILE A 3 -1.41 -5.75 -7.70
CA ILE A 3 -1.63 -6.23 -6.33
C ILE A 3 -2.71 -7.33 -6.29
N ASP A 4 -2.55 -8.30 -5.40
CA ASP A 4 -3.55 -9.37 -5.17
C ASP A 4 -4.73 -8.84 -4.33
N PRO A 5 -5.94 -8.66 -4.87
CA PRO A 5 -7.08 -8.14 -4.12
C PRO A 5 -7.61 -9.12 -3.05
N GLN A 6 -7.08 -10.33 -2.95
CA GLN A 6 -7.41 -11.30 -1.91
C GLN A 6 -6.24 -11.52 -0.92
N PHE A 7 -5.31 -10.56 -0.82
CA PHE A 7 -4.12 -10.71 0.02
C PHE A 7 -4.46 -11.02 1.49
N GLU A 8 -5.52 -10.45 2.05
CA GLU A 8 -5.92 -10.69 3.46
C GLU A 8 -6.34 -12.15 3.74
N GLU A 9 -6.75 -12.88 2.70
CA GLU A 9 -7.13 -14.29 2.80
C GLU A 9 -5.93 -15.22 2.56
N ASN A 10 -4.98 -14.80 1.72
CA ASN A 10 -3.96 -15.66 1.14
C ASN A 10 -2.53 -15.37 1.62
N LYS A 11 -2.30 -14.23 2.26
CA LYS A 11 -1.01 -13.79 2.80
C LYS A 11 -1.01 -13.88 4.33
N GLU A 12 0.18 -14.04 4.91
CA GLU A 12 0.34 -14.04 6.37
C GLU A 12 0.36 -12.59 6.88
N HIS A 13 -0.37 -12.30 7.96
CA HIS A 13 -0.21 -11.04 8.69
C HIS A 13 1.16 -11.03 9.37
N ALA A 14 2.10 -10.26 8.81
CA ALA A 14 3.50 -10.24 9.22
C ALA A 14 3.75 -9.29 10.41
N GLY A 15 2.85 -8.33 10.64
CA GLY A 15 2.93 -7.41 11.77
C GLY A 15 2.32 -6.05 11.46
N GLU A 16 2.82 -5.02 12.15
CA GLU A 16 2.46 -3.62 11.95
C GLU A 16 3.74 -2.80 11.80
N GLU A 17 3.81 -1.94 10.79
CA GLU A 17 4.89 -0.98 10.58
C GLU A 17 4.28 0.40 10.32
N ASN A 18 4.86 1.46 10.90
CA ASN A 18 4.40 2.85 10.73
C ASN A 18 2.90 3.08 11.00
N GLY A 19 2.29 2.22 11.83
CA GLY A 19 0.88 2.30 12.19
C GLY A 19 -0.09 1.67 11.19
N VAL A 20 0.42 0.90 10.21
CA VAL A 20 -0.38 0.12 9.26
C VAL A 20 -0.03 -1.37 9.34
N ASP A 21 -1.02 -2.23 9.09
CA ASP A 21 -0.80 -3.67 9.01
C ASP A 21 0.12 -4.02 7.83
N VAL A 22 0.94 -5.06 7.98
CA VAL A 22 1.83 -5.56 6.94
C VAL A 22 1.51 -7.03 6.65
N TRP A 23 1.40 -7.37 5.37
CA TRP A 23 1.05 -8.70 4.87
C TRP A 23 2.20 -9.27 4.05
N GLY A 24 2.74 -10.40 4.53
CA GLY A 24 3.97 -11.00 4.01
C GLY A 24 3.78 -11.92 2.81
N PRO A 25 4.86 -12.46 2.22
CA PRO A 25 6.20 -12.54 2.83
C PRO A 25 6.91 -11.19 2.92
N THR A 26 7.79 -11.08 3.91
CA THR A 26 8.70 -9.94 4.08
C THR A 26 10.11 -10.51 4.24
N ASP A 27 11.00 -10.22 3.30
CA ASP A 27 12.44 -10.50 3.35
C ASP A 27 13.21 -9.23 2.94
N PRO A 28 13.34 -8.26 3.86
CA PRO A 28 13.97 -6.98 3.54
C PRO A 28 15.45 -7.14 3.12
N PRO A 29 15.92 -6.37 2.13
CA PRO A 29 15.23 -5.24 1.48
C PRO A 29 14.48 -5.64 0.20
N GLU A 30 14.48 -6.91 -0.19
CA GLU A 30 14.07 -7.35 -1.53
C GLU A 30 12.57 -7.63 -1.63
N GLU A 31 11.95 -8.09 -0.54
CA GLU A 31 10.50 -8.29 -0.41
C GLU A 31 10.02 -7.56 0.86
N LEU A 32 9.11 -6.61 0.71
CA LEU A 32 8.52 -5.83 1.79
C LEU A 32 7.03 -6.09 1.96
N GLY A 33 6.40 -6.78 1.01
CA GLY A 33 5.00 -7.19 1.11
C GLY A 33 4.02 -6.03 0.93
N ILE A 34 2.82 -6.21 1.47
CA ILE A 34 1.69 -5.28 1.30
C ILE A 34 1.45 -4.53 2.60
N HIS A 35 1.45 -3.20 2.54
CA HIS A 35 1.22 -2.30 3.67
C HIS A 35 -0.20 -1.73 3.62
N GLY A 36 -0.92 -1.79 4.74
CA GLY A 36 -2.31 -1.35 4.88
C GLY A 36 -3.33 -2.48 4.68
N THR A 37 -4.59 -2.19 5.04
CA THR A 37 -5.69 -3.16 5.00
C THR A 37 -6.86 -2.60 4.19
N HIS A 38 -7.47 -1.50 4.64
CA HIS A 38 -8.54 -0.82 3.90
C HIS A 38 -8.00 -0.19 2.61
N VAL A 39 -6.87 0.51 2.75
CA VAL A 39 -6.08 1.00 1.62
C VAL A 39 -4.76 0.27 1.69
N ALA A 40 -4.49 -0.58 0.71
CA ALA A 40 -3.31 -1.42 0.68
C ALA A 40 -2.38 -0.99 -0.45
N VAL A 41 -1.07 -0.98 -0.17
CA VAL A 41 -0.02 -0.71 -1.15
C VAL A 41 0.97 -1.87 -1.15
N ASP A 42 1.14 -2.50 -2.30
CA ASP A 42 2.15 -3.55 -2.49
C ASP A 42 3.52 -2.89 -2.74
N TYR A 43 4.43 -3.01 -1.77
CA TYR A 43 5.76 -2.41 -1.86
C TYR A 43 6.65 -3.12 -2.89
N ASP A 44 6.35 -4.37 -3.19
CA ASP A 44 7.09 -5.18 -4.17
C ASP A 44 6.67 -4.85 -5.62
N ILE A 45 5.66 -3.98 -5.79
CA ILE A 45 5.20 -3.45 -7.08
C ILE A 45 5.35 -1.92 -7.14
N CYS A 46 5.20 -1.22 -6.01
CA CYS A 46 5.26 0.24 -5.96
C CYS A 46 6.62 0.76 -6.45
N ILE A 47 6.61 1.55 -7.52
CA ILE A 47 7.82 2.14 -8.12
C ILE A 47 8.13 3.56 -7.61
N GLY A 48 7.43 4.02 -6.56
CA GLY A 48 7.60 5.37 -6.02
C GLY A 48 7.16 6.49 -6.99
N ASP A 49 6.13 6.24 -7.81
CA ASP A 49 5.62 7.19 -8.81
C ASP A 49 5.07 8.48 -8.18
N GLY A 50 4.22 8.35 -7.16
CA GLY A 50 3.73 9.48 -6.36
C GLY A 50 2.39 10.08 -6.78
N ALA A 51 1.78 9.67 -7.90
CA ALA A 51 0.45 10.17 -8.29
C ALA A 51 -0.61 9.97 -7.20
N CYS A 52 -0.55 8.87 -6.44
CA CYS A 52 -1.45 8.63 -5.32
C CYS A 52 -1.30 9.65 -4.18
N LEU A 53 -0.11 10.20 -3.93
CA LEU A 53 0.09 11.28 -2.96
C LEU A 53 -0.42 12.62 -3.50
N GLU A 54 -0.21 12.90 -4.79
CA GLU A 54 -0.59 14.18 -5.40
C GLU A 54 -2.12 14.31 -5.57
N ASP A 55 -2.78 13.23 -5.97
CA ASP A 55 -4.19 13.25 -6.34
C ASP A 55 -5.14 12.89 -5.19
N CYS A 56 -4.65 12.33 -4.07
CA CYS A 56 -5.51 11.97 -2.95
C CYS A 56 -6.11 13.23 -2.29
N PRO A 57 -7.45 13.42 -2.31
CA PRO A 57 -8.07 14.64 -1.79
C PRO A 57 -8.08 14.73 -0.25
N VAL A 58 -7.64 13.67 0.43
CA VAL A 58 -7.69 13.49 1.89
C VAL A 58 -6.36 13.00 2.46
N ASP A 59 -5.24 13.16 1.72
CA ASP A 59 -3.88 12.93 2.22
C ASP A 59 -3.65 11.57 2.91
N VAL A 60 -4.17 10.48 2.31
CA VAL A 60 -4.02 9.11 2.85
C VAL A 60 -2.55 8.66 2.92
N PHE A 61 -1.75 9.07 1.94
CA PHE A 61 -0.43 8.49 1.70
C PHE A 61 0.71 9.38 2.22
N THR A 62 1.77 8.77 2.72
CA THR A 62 3.03 9.44 3.04
C THR A 62 4.21 8.74 2.36
N TRP A 63 5.38 9.39 2.34
CA TRP A 63 6.61 8.78 1.81
C TRP A 63 7.37 8.03 2.89
N VAL A 64 7.82 6.82 2.58
CA VAL A 64 8.74 6.03 3.39
C VAL A 64 9.97 5.63 2.58
N ASP A 65 11.14 5.73 3.20
CA ASP A 65 12.41 5.30 2.60
C ASP A 65 12.56 3.77 2.67
N THR A 66 12.82 3.14 1.53
CA THR A 66 13.06 1.69 1.40
C THR A 66 14.40 1.41 0.69
N PRO A 67 15.54 1.80 1.30
CA PRO A 67 16.84 1.76 0.65
C PRO A 67 17.22 0.33 0.25
N GLY A 68 17.67 0.17 -1.00
CA GLY A 68 18.11 -1.13 -1.54
C GLY A 68 17.00 -2.02 -2.11
N HIS A 69 15.73 -1.62 -2.05
CA HIS A 69 14.64 -2.37 -2.67
C HIS A 69 14.71 -2.28 -4.21
N PRO A 70 14.48 -3.37 -4.96
CA PRO A 70 14.69 -3.41 -6.41
C PRO A 70 13.79 -2.46 -7.21
N GLU A 71 12.51 -2.32 -6.82
CA GLU A 71 11.55 -1.48 -7.57
C GLU A 71 11.74 0.03 -7.33
N SER A 72 12.06 0.46 -6.11
CA SER A 72 12.31 1.87 -5.77
C SER A 72 12.88 2.01 -4.36
N GLU A 73 13.66 3.07 -4.10
CA GLU A 73 14.19 3.38 -2.76
C GLU A 73 13.22 4.18 -1.88
N ILE A 74 12.01 4.46 -2.38
CA ILE A 74 10.92 5.15 -1.67
C ILE A 74 9.58 4.51 -2.01
N LYS A 75 8.64 4.47 -1.06
CA LYS A 75 7.30 3.90 -1.23
C LYS A 75 6.22 4.84 -0.71
N ALA A 76 5.04 4.73 -1.29
CA ALA A 76 3.84 5.38 -0.80
C ALA A 76 3.22 4.50 0.29
N GLU A 77 3.19 4.98 1.53
CA GLU A 77 2.58 4.26 2.66
C GLU A 77 1.18 4.79 2.95
N PRO A 78 0.16 3.95 3.10
CA PRO A 78 -1.21 4.39 3.41
C PRO A 78 -1.40 4.75 4.90
N THR A 79 -0.52 5.58 5.45
CA THR A 79 -0.43 5.94 6.89
C THR A 79 -1.76 6.45 7.46
N HIS A 80 -2.60 7.07 6.64
CA HIS A 80 -3.92 7.57 7.04
C HIS A 80 -5.07 6.83 6.35
N GLU A 81 -4.95 5.51 6.13
CA GLU A 81 -5.99 4.71 5.45
C GLU A 81 -7.42 4.87 6.03
N ALA A 82 -7.54 5.19 7.32
CA ALA A 82 -8.80 5.49 7.99
C ALA A 82 -9.50 6.77 7.48
N GLN A 83 -8.78 7.66 6.79
CA GLN A 83 -9.33 8.87 6.18
C GLN A 83 -9.86 8.64 4.76
N CYS A 84 -9.59 7.47 4.18
CA CYS A 84 -10.00 7.15 2.81
C CYS A 84 -11.52 7.28 2.65
N ILE A 85 -11.92 7.91 1.53
CA ILE A 85 -13.31 8.18 1.17
C ILE A 85 -13.79 7.31 -0.01
N ASP A 86 -13.07 6.24 -0.32
CA ASP A 86 -13.34 5.29 -1.41
C ASP A 86 -13.54 5.94 -2.79
N CYS A 87 -12.79 7.00 -3.07
CA CYS A 87 -12.88 7.67 -4.37
C CYS A 87 -12.27 6.85 -5.52
N MET A 88 -11.47 5.82 -5.19
CA MET A 88 -10.74 4.94 -6.10
C MET A 88 -9.71 5.62 -7.02
N LEU A 89 -9.46 6.92 -6.85
CA LEU A 89 -8.55 7.65 -7.71
C LEU A 89 -7.11 7.11 -7.65
N CYS A 90 -6.62 6.77 -6.45
CA CYS A 90 -5.29 6.19 -6.26
C CYS A 90 -5.10 4.85 -6.99
N VAL A 91 -6.16 4.03 -7.08
CA VAL A 91 -6.15 2.77 -7.82
C VAL A 91 -6.04 3.05 -9.32
N ASP A 92 -6.84 3.99 -9.83
CA ASP A 92 -6.87 4.33 -11.26
C ASP A 92 -5.60 5.03 -11.77
N VAL A 93 -4.94 5.86 -10.94
CA VAL A 93 -3.75 6.63 -11.36
C VAL A 93 -2.43 5.87 -11.18
N CYS A 94 -2.41 4.78 -10.41
CA CYS A 94 -1.19 4.02 -10.19
C CYS A 94 -0.75 3.32 -11.49
N PRO A 95 0.42 3.65 -12.07
CA PRO A 95 0.82 3.12 -13.38
C PRO A 95 1.17 1.62 -13.36
N VAL A 96 1.32 1.04 -12.17
CA VAL A 96 1.74 -0.34 -11.94
C VAL A 96 0.71 -1.14 -11.14
N ASP A 97 -0.49 -0.58 -10.92
CA ASP A 97 -1.58 -1.24 -10.18
C ASP A 97 -1.13 -1.78 -8.81
N ALA A 98 -0.33 -1.01 -8.07
CA ALA A 98 0.21 -1.39 -6.76
C ALA A 98 -0.74 -1.12 -5.59
N ILE A 99 -1.89 -0.48 -5.83
CA ILE A 99 -2.80 0.00 -4.79
C ILE A 99 -4.15 -0.68 -4.95
N ASP A 100 -4.70 -1.16 -3.84
CA ASP A 100 -6.06 -1.68 -3.77
C ASP A 100 -6.83 -1.05 -2.62
N VAL A 101 -8.12 -0.79 -2.84
CA VAL A 101 -9.01 -0.18 -1.85
C VAL A 101 -10.29 -1.00 -1.77
N ASP A 102 -10.57 -1.56 -0.60
CA ASP A 102 -11.77 -2.38 -0.38
C ASP A 102 -12.59 -1.90 0.84
N PRO A 103 -13.74 -1.24 0.59
CA PRO A 103 -14.74 -0.86 1.59
C PRO A 103 -15.16 -1.91 2.62
N GLY A 104 -15.04 -3.20 2.29
CA GLY A 104 -15.44 -4.33 3.11
C GLY A 104 -14.37 -4.83 4.07
N ARG A 105 -13.12 -4.40 3.90
CA ARG A 105 -12.00 -4.83 4.76
C ARG A 105 -12.02 -4.18 6.14
N ALA A 106 -11.35 -4.86 7.07
CA ALA A 106 -11.10 -4.30 8.40
C ALA A 106 -10.33 -2.97 8.30
N GLY A 107 -10.59 -2.02 9.19
CA GLY A 107 -9.93 -0.70 9.20
C GLY A 107 -10.83 0.47 8.76
N ARG A 108 -11.96 0.20 8.08
CA ARG A 108 -13.03 1.18 7.89
C ARG A 108 -13.94 1.20 9.13
N ILE A 109 -13.55 1.98 10.14
CA ILE A 109 -14.27 2.34 11.39
C ILE A 109 -15.54 1.53 11.74
#